data_AF-A0AAJ7RKV7-F1
#
_entry.id   AF-A0AAJ7RKV7-F1
#
_cell.length_a   1.000
_cell.length_b   1.000
_cell.length_c   1.000
_cell.angle_alpha   90.00
_cell.angle_beta   90.00
_cell.angle_gamma   90.00
#
_symmetry.space_group_name_H-M   'P 1'
#
loop_
_entity.id
_entity.type
_entity.pdbx_description
1 polymer ?
#
loop_
_entity_poly.entity_id
_entity_poly.type
_entity_poly.pdbx_seq_one_letter_code
_entity_poly.pdbx_strand_id
1 'polypeptide(L)'
;MSFFVDIVTEDSFYENLTLGVVKILENSPCVKSVQIEKRSACDRNALSTWEQRHCCVLPDDMRNFYSSIDGFLLTWSLEISGEEFPVGRLEIGTLSELKRFVGSKEQQADAEAKIQENPQIPSLSPRCKLFEVGQCAGSKVFLSYIRPDLEPGVWLYQEDTNTWYHLADSFTKYFRMMTTPIA
;
A
#
# COMPACT_ATOMS: atom_id res chain seq x y z
N MET A 1 25.41 24.48 -23.51
CA MET A 1 24.44 23.39 -23.66
C MET A 1 23.41 23.57 -22.57
N SER A 2 22.19 23.99 -22.92
CA SER A 2 21.10 24.14 -21.97
C SER A 2 20.48 22.75 -21.77
N PHE A 3 20.59 22.20 -20.57
CA PHE A 3 19.85 21.00 -20.21
C PHE A 3 18.37 21.38 -20.10
N PHE A 4 17.60 21.04 -21.13
CA PHE A 4 16.14 20.98 -21.01
C PHE A 4 15.85 19.76 -20.14
N VAL A 5 15.57 20.00 -18.87
CA VAL A 5 14.86 19.00 -18.06
C VAL A 5 13.44 19.06 -18.59
N ASP A 6 13.02 18.03 -19.34
CA ASP A 6 11.62 17.88 -19.71
C ASP A 6 10.80 18.01 -18.44
N ILE A 7 9.98 19.07 -18.38
CA ILE A 7 9.00 19.22 -17.33
C ILE A 7 8.05 18.04 -17.51
N VAL A 8 8.20 17.01 -16.67
CA VAL A 8 7.27 15.90 -16.64
C VAL A 8 5.93 16.50 -16.27
N THR A 9 5.05 16.60 -17.26
CA THR A 9 3.67 17.03 -17.03
C THR A 9 3.05 16.09 -16.03
N GLU A 10 2.23 16.60 -15.12
CA GLU A 10 1.58 15.81 -14.05
C GLU A 10 0.91 14.54 -14.60
N ASP A 11 0.29 14.61 -15.77
CA ASP A 11 -0.35 13.46 -16.41
C ASP A 11 0.66 12.38 -16.86
N SER A 12 1.86 12.77 -17.31
CA SER A 12 2.95 11.84 -17.64
C SER A 12 3.52 11.16 -16.39
N PHE A 13 3.58 11.87 -15.26
CA PHE A 13 3.96 11.25 -13.99
C PHE A 13 2.98 10.13 -13.60
N TYR A 14 1.67 10.38 -13.66
CA TYR A 14 0.66 9.39 -13.31
C TYR A 14 0.58 8.23 -14.32
N GLU A 15 0.83 8.48 -15.61
CA GLU A 15 0.98 7.40 -16.59
C GLU A 15 2.16 6.48 -16.26
N ASN A 16 3.30 7.06 -15.89
CA ASN A 16 4.49 6.28 -15.51
C ASN A 16 4.30 5.57 -14.16
N LEU A 17 3.60 6.20 -13.21
CA LEU A 17 3.28 5.62 -11.90
C LEU A 17 2.33 4.42 -12.02
N THR A 18 1.29 4.56 -12.84
CA THR A 18 0.25 3.53 -13.03
C THR A 18 0.56 2.54 -14.14
N LEU A 19 1.67 2.73 -14.86
CA LEU A 19 2.09 1.90 -16.01
C LEU A 19 0.97 1.69 -17.04
N GLY A 20 0.12 2.72 -17.23
CA GLY A 20 -0.99 2.70 -18.19
C GLY A 20 -2.27 2.00 -17.74
N VAL A 21 -2.40 1.56 -16.48
CA VAL A 21 -3.65 0.96 -15.95
C VAL A 21 -4.86 1.85 -16.19
N VAL A 22 -4.72 3.17 -16.01
CA VAL A 22 -5.83 4.13 -16.23
C VAL A 22 -6.37 4.01 -17.66
N LYS A 23 -5.49 4.01 -18.67
CA LYS A 23 -5.88 3.86 -20.08
C LYS A 23 -6.56 2.53 -20.35
N ILE A 24 -6.10 1.45 -19.72
CA ILE A 24 -6.69 0.11 -19.90
C ILE A 24 -8.10 0.07 -19.31
N LEU A 25 -8.30 0.65 -18.14
CA LEU A 25 -9.62 0.77 -17.51
C LEU A 25 -10.56 1.62 -18.37
N GLU A 26 -10.12 2.78 -18.85
CA GLU A 26 -10.93 3.67 -19.69
C GLU A 26 -11.32 3.04 -21.05
N ASN A 27 -10.50 2.14 -21.59
CA ASN A 27 -10.80 1.41 -22.83
C ASN A 27 -11.78 0.25 -22.63
N SER A 28 -12.12 -0.12 -21.40
CA SER A 28 -13.04 -1.22 -21.13
C SER A 28 -14.50 -0.74 -21.22
N PRO A 29 -15.37 -1.40 -22.01
CA PRO A 29 -16.71 -0.89 -22.35
C PRO A 29 -17.64 -0.74 -21.15
N CYS A 30 -17.47 -1.57 -20.12
CA CYS A 30 -18.30 -1.54 -18.92
C CYS A 30 -17.70 -0.69 -17.79
N VAL A 31 -16.46 -0.20 -17.94
CA VAL A 31 -15.81 0.60 -16.90
C VAL A 31 -16.17 2.07 -17.07
N LYS A 32 -16.58 2.71 -15.98
CA LYS A 32 -16.95 4.12 -15.89
C LYS A 32 -16.24 4.79 -14.74
N SER A 33 -16.27 6.11 -14.72
CA SER A 33 -15.88 6.91 -13.56
C SER A 33 -14.47 6.56 -13.03
N VAL A 34 -13.51 6.37 -13.94
CA VAL A 34 -12.10 6.14 -13.60
C VAL A 34 -11.53 7.44 -13.03
N GLN A 35 -11.06 7.40 -11.79
CA GLN A 35 -10.57 8.57 -11.08
C GLN A 35 -9.27 8.24 -10.37
N ILE A 36 -8.26 9.06 -10.60
CA ILE A 36 -6.99 9.04 -9.88
C ILE A 36 -6.89 10.28 -8.99
N GLU A 37 -6.61 10.09 -7.71
CA GLU A 37 -6.45 11.19 -6.77
C GLU A 37 -5.06 11.81 -6.95
N LYS A 38 -5.04 13.09 -7.32
CA LYS A 38 -3.81 13.87 -7.47
C LYS A 38 -3.32 14.31 -6.09
N ARG A 39 -2.05 14.03 -5.77
CA ARG A 39 -1.45 14.28 -4.46
C ARG A 39 -0.03 14.81 -4.59
N SER A 40 0.39 15.61 -3.61
CA SER A 40 1.75 16.16 -3.53
C SER A 40 2.72 15.15 -2.91
N ALA A 41 4.01 15.31 -3.15
CA ALA A 41 5.05 14.56 -2.44
C ALA A 41 5.12 14.92 -0.95
N CYS A 42 5.51 13.96 -0.12
CA CYS A 42 5.93 14.23 1.25
C CYS A 42 7.30 14.92 1.27
N ASP A 43 7.45 15.94 2.12
CA ASP A 43 8.76 16.53 2.37
C ASP A 43 9.62 15.61 3.27
N ARG A 44 10.94 15.86 3.25
CA ARG A 44 11.92 15.07 4.01
C ARG A 44 11.71 15.15 5.52
N ASN A 45 11.17 16.25 6.03
CA ASN A 45 10.92 16.42 7.45
C ASN A 45 9.71 15.58 7.89
N ALA A 46 8.66 15.50 7.06
CA ALA A 46 7.51 14.64 7.31
C ALA A 46 7.93 13.16 7.43
N LEU A 47 8.75 12.68 6.51
CA LEU A 47 9.32 11.33 6.55
C LEU A 47 10.16 11.08 7.81
N SER A 48 11.09 12.00 8.10
CA SER A 48 11.95 11.88 9.28
C SER A 48 11.15 11.92 10.59
N THR A 49 10.10 12.74 10.64
CA THR A 49 9.19 12.85 11.79
C THR A 49 8.39 11.57 11.98
N TRP A 50 7.91 10.97 10.89
CA TRP A 50 7.23 9.68 10.93
C TRP A 50 8.14 8.60 11.54
N GLU A 51 9.39 8.51 11.08
CA GLU A 51 10.33 7.49 11.56
C GLU A 51 10.68 7.66 13.04
N GLN A 52 10.89 8.90 13.48
CA GLN A 52 11.11 9.22 14.89
C GLN A 52 9.88 8.86 15.74
N ARG A 53 8.69 9.26 15.31
CA ARG A 53 7.42 9.01 16.02
C ARG A 53 7.15 7.51 16.18
N HIS A 54 7.43 6.72 15.16
CA HIS A 54 7.16 5.29 15.15
C HIS A 54 8.35 4.43 15.60
N CYS A 55 9.50 5.07 15.89
CA CYS A 55 10.77 4.41 16.19
C CYS A 55 11.06 3.28 15.18
N CYS A 56 10.84 3.57 13.90
CA CYS A 56 10.93 2.62 12.80
C CYS A 56 11.44 3.34 11.56
N VAL A 57 12.35 2.74 10.83
CA VAL A 57 12.85 3.29 9.55
C VAL A 57 11.95 2.75 8.43
N LEU A 58 11.57 3.58 7.47
CA LEU A 58 10.85 3.12 6.29
C LEU A 58 11.81 2.33 5.37
N PRO A 59 11.33 1.32 4.64
CA PRO A 59 12.12 0.70 3.59
C PRO A 59 12.44 1.76 2.53
N ASP A 60 13.64 1.73 1.94
CA ASP A 60 14.10 2.76 1.01
C ASP A 60 13.13 3.00 -0.14
N ASP A 61 12.52 1.92 -0.63
CA ASP A 61 11.62 1.97 -1.78
C ASP A 61 10.27 2.63 -1.44
N MET A 62 9.72 2.37 -0.25
CA MET A 62 8.53 3.06 0.26
C MET A 62 8.83 4.53 0.61
N ARG A 63 10.01 4.82 1.18
CA ARG A 63 10.44 6.20 1.44
C ARG A 63 10.54 7.00 0.14
N ASN A 64 11.12 6.40 -0.91
CA ASN A 64 11.21 7.02 -2.23
C ASN A 64 9.83 7.24 -2.86
N PHE A 65 8.90 6.31 -2.67
CA PHE A 65 7.50 6.48 -3.08
C PHE A 65 6.87 7.69 -2.41
N TYR A 66 6.90 7.79 -1.08
CA TYR A 66 6.33 8.94 -0.36
C TYR A 66 7.05 10.26 -0.67
N SER A 67 8.36 10.22 -0.95
CA SER A 67 9.11 11.39 -1.43
C SER A 67 8.69 11.86 -2.84
N SER A 68 7.93 11.04 -3.56
CA SER A 68 7.41 11.33 -4.90
C SER A 68 5.92 11.65 -4.88
N ILE A 69 5.12 11.00 -4.02
CA ILE A 69 3.68 11.19 -3.87
C ILE A 69 3.17 10.71 -2.49
N ASP A 70 2.30 11.46 -1.83
CA ASP A 70 1.74 11.11 -0.52
C ASP A 70 0.57 10.10 -0.62
N GLY A 71 0.90 8.85 -0.91
CA GLY A 71 -0.10 7.79 -1.11
C GLY A 71 -0.67 7.77 -2.52
N PHE A 72 -1.63 6.89 -2.75
CA PHE A 72 -2.19 6.62 -4.08
C PHE A 72 -3.63 6.16 -3.94
N LEU A 73 -4.53 6.71 -4.76
CA LEU A 73 -5.90 6.23 -4.85
C LEU A 73 -6.37 6.27 -6.31
N LEU A 74 -6.73 5.09 -6.83
CA LEU A 74 -7.37 4.92 -8.13
C LEU A 74 -8.68 4.16 -7.93
N THR A 75 -9.79 4.76 -8.33
CA THR A 75 -11.13 4.17 -8.24
C THR A 75 -11.80 4.10 -9.60
N TRP A 76 -12.66 3.11 -9.79
CA TRP A 76 -13.51 3.01 -10.97
C TRP A 76 -14.84 2.33 -10.64
N SER A 77 -15.84 2.59 -11.46
CA SER A 77 -17.16 1.96 -11.39
C SER A 77 -17.38 1.04 -12.58
N LEU A 78 -18.30 0.08 -12.45
CA LEU A 78 -18.82 -0.70 -13.56
C LEU A 78 -20.25 -0.29 -13.85
N GLU A 79 -20.57 -0.09 -15.12
CA GLU A 79 -21.94 0.04 -15.60
C GLU A 79 -22.50 -1.35 -15.89
N ILE A 80 -23.57 -1.72 -15.16
CA ILE A 80 -24.28 -2.99 -15.33
C ILE A 80 -25.76 -2.65 -15.48
N SER A 81 -26.35 -2.98 -16.63
CA SER A 81 -27.77 -2.74 -16.93
C SER A 81 -28.20 -1.26 -16.83
N GLY A 82 -27.28 -0.32 -17.11
CA GLY A 82 -27.53 1.11 -17.03
C GLY A 82 -27.39 1.73 -15.63
N GLU A 83 -27.00 0.94 -14.63
CA GLU A 83 -26.65 1.41 -13.28
C GLU A 83 -25.13 1.34 -13.06
N GLU A 84 -24.57 2.37 -12.41
CA GLU A 84 -23.13 2.41 -12.06
C GLU A 84 -22.88 1.88 -10.64
N PHE A 85 -21.94 0.95 -10.51
CA PHE A 85 -21.53 0.33 -9.26
C PHE A 85 -20.04 0.61 -8.97
N PRO A 86 -19.69 1.23 -7.82
CA PRO A 86 -18.30 1.45 -7.45
C PRO A 86 -17.66 0.14 -6.99
N VAL A 87 -16.95 -0.54 -7.90
CA VAL A 87 -16.37 -1.86 -7.65
C VAL A 87 -14.84 -1.83 -7.50
N GLY A 88 -14.20 -0.82 -8.07
CA GLY A 88 -12.77 -0.78 -8.28
C GLY A 88 -12.10 0.18 -7.32
N ARG A 89 -11.11 -0.31 -6.57
CA ARG A 89 -10.30 0.52 -5.69
C ARG A 89 -8.90 -0.05 -5.59
N LEU A 90 -7.92 0.79 -5.91
CA LEU A 90 -6.51 0.58 -5.68
C LEU A 90 -6.03 1.70 -4.77
N GLU A 91 -5.57 1.37 -3.57
CA GLU A 91 -5.22 2.33 -2.53
C GLU A 91 -3.88 2.04 -1.83
N ILE A 92 -3.07 3.08 -1.67
CA ILE A 92 -1.97 3.20 -0.71
C ILE A 92 -2.29 4.43 0.15
N GLY A 93 -2.40 4.24 1.47
CA GLY A 93 -2.65 5.31 2.43
C GLY A 93 -1.57 6.39 2.40
N THR A 94 -1.95 7.60 2.83
CA THR A 94 -1.00 8.69 3.06
C THR A 94 0.02 8.31 4.14
N LEU A 95 1.15 9.01 4.18
CA LEU A 95 2.15 8.86 5.24
C LEU A 95 1.55 9.09 6.63
N SER A 96 0.57 10.00 6.73
CA SER A 96 -0.15 10.28 7.98
C SER A 96 -1.07 9.15 8.42
N GLU A 97 -1.58 8.35 7.47
CA GLU A 97 -2.43 7.18 7.71
C GLU A 97 -1.64 5.91 7.99
N LEU A 98 -0.38 5.84 7.54
CA LEU A 98 0.56 4.74 7.80
C LEU A 98 0.92 4.67 9.29
N LYS A 99 0.00 4.20 10.11
CA LYS A 99 0.12 4.14 11.57
C LYS A 99 0.41 2.70 12.00
N ARG A 100 1.07 2.59 13.16
CA ARG A 100 1.28 1.29 13.79
C ARG A 100 -0.07 0.70 14.19
N PHE A 101 -0.36 -0.48 13.68
CA PHE A 101 -1.49 -1.29 14.12
C PHE A 101 -1.13 -2.05 15.40
N VAL A 102 -2.08 -2.07 16.33
CA VAL A 102 -1.97 -2.78 17.61
C VAL A 102 -3.28 -3.54 17.81
N GLY A 103 -3.22 -4.88 17.79
CA GLY A 103 -4.39 -5.73 18.02
C GLY A 103 -4.97 -5.57 19.43
N SER A 104 -6.14 -6.15 19.68
CA SER A 104 -6.73 -6.19 21.02
C SER A 104 -5.85 -6.97 21.99
N LYS A 105 -6.08 -6.84 23.31
CA LYS A 105 -5.32 -7.60 24.31
C LYS A 105 -5.48 -9.10 24.14
N GLU A 106 -6.68 -9.53 23.76
CA GLU A 106 -7.01 -10.92 23.47
C GLU A 106 -6.25 -11.42 22.24
N GLN A 107 -6.22 -10.64 21.16
CA GLN A 107 -5.47 -10.97 19.94
C GLN A 107 -3.95 -11.04 20.19
N GLN A 108 -3.42 -10.15 21.03
CA GLN A 108 -2.01 -10.16 21.41
C GLN A 108 -1.66 -11.42 22.22
N ALA A 109 -2.49 -11.78 23.20
CA ALA A 109 -2.28 -12.98 24.01
C ALA A 109 -2.37 -14.27 23.18
N ASP A 110 -3.34 -14.37 22.27
CA ASP A 110 -3.46 -15.50 21.34
C ASP A 110 -2.25 -15.58 20.39
N ALA A 111 -1.82 -14.44 19.84
CA ALA A 111 -0.63 -14.38 19.00
C ALA A 111 0.61 -14.83 19.76
N GLU A 112 0.79 -14.41 21.01
CA GLU A 112 1.92 -14.80 21.87
C GLU A 112 1.96 -16.30 22.17
N ALA A 113 0.81 -16.94 22.34
CA ALA A 113 0.71 -18.39 22.52
C ALA A 113 1.13 -19.18 21.25
N LYS A 114 0.95 -18.59 20.06
CA LYS A 114 1.21 -19.22 18.74
C LYS A 114 2.56 -18.86 18.12
N ILE A 115 3.39 -18.03 18.78
CA ILE A 115 4.68 -17.52 18.25
C ILE A 115 5.61 -18.64 17.72
N GLN A 116 5.49 -19.87 18.21
CA GLN A 116 6.40 -20.98 17.88
C GLN A 116 6.07 -21.72 16.58
N GLU A 117 4.93 -21.48 15.94
CA GLU A 117 4.52 -22.29 14.77
C GLU A 117 5.25 -21.89 13.48
N ASN A 118 5.51 -20.60 13.27
CA ASN A 118 6.31 -20.13 12.13
C ASN A 118 6.91 -18.72 12.37
N PRO A 119 8.23 -18.59 12.63
CA PRO A 119 8.85 -17.31 12.98
C PRO A 119 8.99 -16.34 11.79
N GLN A 120 8.63 -16.75 10.58
CA GLN A 120 8.69 -15.94 9.35
C GLN A 120 7.34 -15.34 8.94
N ILE A 121 6.27 -15.64 9.68
CA ILE A 121 4.94 -15.07 9.45
C ILE A 121 4.70 -13.97 10.49
N PRO A 122 4.16 -12.81 10.09
CA PRO A 122 3.79 -11.77 11.04
C PRO A 122 2.74 -12.28 12.03
N SER A 123 2.68 -11.63 13.19
CA SER A 123 1.65 -11.89 14.18
C SER A 123 1.18 -10.57 14.78
N LEU A 124 0.01 -10.58 15.41
CA LEU A 124 -0.50 -9.44 16.17
C LEU A 124 0.23 -9.22 17.50
N SER A 125 1.31 -9.98 17.76
CA SER A 125 2.11 -9.79 18.95
C SER A 125 2.82 -8.42 18.95
N PRO A 126 3.08 -7.83 20.12
CA PRO A 126 3.77 -6.54 20.22
C PRO A 126 5.21 -6.53 19.66
N ARG A 127 5.78 -7.71 19.40
CA ARG A 127 7.12 -7.90 18.81
C ARG A 127 7.15 -7.50 17.34
N CYS A 128 6.05 -7.71 16.62
CA CYS A 128 5.92 -7.25 15.25
C CYS A 128 5.57 -5.75 15.24
N LYS A 129 6.17 -5.00 14.32
CA LYS A 129 5.68 -3.67 13.96
C LYS A 129 4.91 -3.79 12.65
N LEU A 130 3.61 -3.59 12.75
CA LEU A 130 2.68 -3.68 11.64
C LEU A 130 2.22 -2.26 11.31
N PHE A 131 2.36 -1.85 10.05
CA PHE A 131 1.91 -0.53 9.58
C PHE A 131 0.91 -0.71 8.45
N GLU A 132 -0.29 -0.18 8.60
CA GLU A 132 -1.36 -0.36 7.62
C GLU A 132 -1.07 0.48 6.38
N VAL A 133 -0.82 -0.20 5.26
CA VAL A 133 -0.50 0.43 3.96
C VAL A 133 -1.77 0.76 3.19
N GLY A 134 -2.83 -0.02 3.39
CA GLY A 134 -4.10 0.14 2.69
C GLY A 134 -4.99 -1.07 2.91
N GLN A 135 -6.02 -1.17 2.08
CA GLN A 135 -7.02 -2.23 2.15
C GLN A 135 -7.28 -2.83 0.76
N CYS A 136 -7.58 -4.13 0.73
CA CYS A 136 -7.94 -4.85 -0.47
C CYS A 136 -9.15 -5.75 -0.16
N ALA A 137 -10.29 -5.47 -0.78
CA ALA A 137 -11.52 -6.26 -0.65
C ALA A 137 -11.92 -6.56 0.82
N GLY A 138 -11.79 -5.57 1.71
CA GLY A 138 -12.11 -5.71 3.15
C GLY A 138 -11.00 -6.32 4.01
N SER A 139 -9.92 -6.83 3.40
CA SER A 139 -8.72 -7.27 4.12
C SER A 139 -7.69 -6.14 4.21
N LYS A 140 -6.93 -6.11 5.30
CA LYS A 140 -5.91 -5.08 5.52
C LYS A 140 -4.57 -5.50 4.94
N VAL A 141 -3.84 -4.56 4.38
CA VAL A 141 -2.48 -4.76 3.87
C VAL A 141 -1.51 -4.06 4.81
N PHE A 142 -0.52 -4.80 5.28
CA PHE A 142 0.47 -4.34 6.24
C PHE A 142 1.88 -4.37 5.66
N LEU A 143 2.65 -3.34 5.98
CA LEU A 143 4.10 -3.42 6.01
C LEU A 143 4.50 -4.01 7.37
N SER A 144 5.15 -5.16 7.34
CA SER A 144 5.41 -5.97 8.54
C SER A 144 6.89 -6.09 8.81
N TYR A 145 7.31 -5.55 9.96
CA TYR A 145 8.63 -5.80 10.55
C TYR A 145 8.46 -6.92 11.59
N ILE A 146 8.74 -8.15 11.16
CA ILE A 146 8.57 -9.33 12.00
C ILE A 146 9.68 -9.38 13.07
N ARG A 147 10.92 -9.12 12.65
CA ARG A 147 12.12 -9.09 13.50
C ARG A 147 13.13 -8.06 13.00
N PRO A 148 14.02 -7.54 13.85
CA PRO A 148 15.03 -6.55 13.45
C PRO A 148 16.09 -7.07 12.47
N ASP A 149 16.28 -8.40 12.41
CA ASP A 149 17.26 -9.07 11.54
C ASP A 149 16.70 -9.44 10.16
N LEU A 150 15.40 -9.18 9.92
CA LEU A 150 14.74 -9.47 8.66
C LEU A 150 14.32 -8.17 7.97
N GLU A 151 14.42 -8.18 6.64
CA GLU A 151 13.82 -7.15 5.81
C GLU A 151 12.29 -7.16 5.98
N PRO A 152 11.65 -5.97 6.00
CA PRO A 152 10.21 -5.88 6.10
C PRO A 152 9.54 -6.35 4.80
N GLY A 153 8.42 -7.05 4.94
CA GLY A 153 7.61 -7.52 3.82
C GLY A 153 6.21 -6.92 3.81
N VAL A 154 5.51 -7.06 2.68
CA VAL A 154 4.11 -6.67 2.54
C VAL A 154 3.22 -7.91 2.68
N TRP A 155 2.24 -7.82 3.58
CA TRP A 155 1.38 -8.93 3.96
C TRP A 155 -0.09 -8.52 3.96
N LEU A 156 -0.97 -9.42 3.52
CA LEU A 156 -2.40 -9.31 3.72
C LEU A 156 -2.77 -9.97 5.04
N TYR A 157 -3.62 -9.32 5.83
CA TYR A 157 -4.23 -9.90 7.02
C TYR A 157 -5.74 -9.97 6.84
N GLN A 158 -6.28 -11.18 6.98
CA GLN A 158 -7.71 -11.44 6.95
C GLN A 158 -8.21 -11.62 8.39
N GLU A 159 -9.02 -10.68 8.86
CA GLU A 159 -9.49 -10.65 10.25
C GLU A 159 -10.40 -11.85 10.59
N ASP A 160 -11.31 -12.21 9.69
CA ASP A 160 -12.30 -13.29 9.92
C ASP A 160 -11.64 -14.66 10.16
N THR A 161 -10.54 -14.93 9.47
CA THR A 161 -9.81 -16.21 9.56
C THR A 161 -8.53 -16.10 10.38
N ASN A 162 -8.21 -14.91 10.91
CA ASN A 162 -6.95 -14.60 11.59
C ASN A 162 -5.73 -15.13 10.81
N THR A 163 -5.73 -14.96 9.48
CA THR A 163 -4.75 -15.57 8.59
C THR A 163 -3.91 -14.50 7.89
N TRP A 164 -2.61 -14.78 7.77
CA TRP A 164 -1.63 -13.95 7.09
C TRP A 164 -1.27 -14.54 5.74
N TYR A 165 -1.28 -13.70 4.70
CA TYR A 165 -0.83 -14.07 3.37
C TYR A 165 0.31 -13.16 2.93
N HIS A 166 1.42 -13.75 2.52
CA HIS A 166 2.54 -12.99 1.97
C HIS A 166 2.16 -12.45 0.59
N LEU A 167 2.32 -11.14 0.38
CA LEU A 167 2.06 -10.51 -0.91
C LEU A 167 3.36 -10.23 -1.66
N ALA A 168 4.34 -9.60 -1.01
CA ALA A 168 5.59 -9.24 -1.65
C ALA A 168 6.72 -8.97 -0.65
N ASP A 169 7.95 -9.22 -1.10
CA ASP A 169 9.18 -8.98 -0.34
C ASP A 169 9.57 -7.49 -0.27
N SER A 170 8.91 -6.61 -1.04
CA SER A 170 9.14 -5.16 -1.02
C SER A 170 7.89 -4.37 -1.40
N PHE A 171 7.85 -3.10 -1.00
CA PHE A 171 6.75 -2.20 -1.35
C PHE A 171 6.61 -2.03 -2.86
N THR A 172 7.73 -1.83 -3.57
CA THR A 172 7.71 -1.64 -5.03
C THR A 172 7.15 -2.85 -5.76
N LYS A 173 7.49 -4.06 -5.31
CA LYS A 173 6.96 -5.29 -5.90
C LYS A 173 5.45 -5.40 -5.67
N TYR A 174 4.99 -5.10 -4.45
CA TYR A 174 3.55 -5.03 -4.14
C TYR A 174 2.82 -3.98 -4.99
N PHE A 175 3.32 -2.74 -5.02
CA PHE A 175 2.74 -1.65 -5.79
C PHE A 175 2.64 -2.00 -7.27
N ARG A 176 3.69 -2.60 -7.85
CA ARG A 176 3.66 -3.07 -9.23
C ARG A 176 2.66 -4.19 -9.45
N MET A 177 2.55 -5.16 -8.55
CA MET A 177 1.53 -6.22 -8.67
C MET A 177 0.11 -5.64 -8.67
N MET A 178 -0.11 -4.60 -7.87
CA MET A 178 -1.38 -3.89 -7.78
C MET A 178 -1.69 -3.05 -9.02
N THR A 179 -0.67 -2.42 -9.63
CA THR A 179 -0.82 -1.57 -10.82
C THR A 179 -0.44 -2.27 -12.13
N THR A 180 -0.29 -3.60 -12.14
CA THR A 180 -0.08 -4.34 -13.39
C THR A 180 -1.39 -5.03 -13.76
N PRO A 181 -1.95 -4.77 -14.95
CA PRO A 181 -3.11 -5.52 -15.42
C PRO A 181 -2.76 -7.00 -15.48
N ILE A 182 -3.62 -7.85 -14.91
CA ILE A 182 -3.58 -9.29 -15.20
C ILE A 182 -4.01 -9.41 -16.66
N ALA A 183 -3.05 -9.67 -17.55
CA ALA A 183 -3.29 -9.87 -18.99
C ALA A 183 -4.07 -11.16 -19.26
#